data_AF-A0A497JJS8-F1
#
_entry.id   AF-A0A497JJS8-F1
#
_cell.length_a   1.000
_cell.length_b   1.000
_cell.length_c   1.000
_cell.angle_alpha   90.00
_cell.angle_beta   90.00
_cell.angle_gamma   90.00
#
_symmetry.space_group_name_H-M   'P 1'
#
loop_
_entity.id
_entity.type
_entity.pdbx_description
1 polymer ?
#
loop_
_entity_poly.entity_id
_entity_poly.type
_entity_poly.pdbx_seq_one_letter_code
_entity_poly.pdbx_strand_id
1 'polypeptide(L)'
;RTNLPHPPLRIEQAMEQIHYSIDPFKDAEEQAKDIIKLLRSVLPLKTEQLLVAVKIPPEYAAKAYGTVKGFGTIKREEWRADGSWQATIEMPAGLFGPFLEKLGEITKGSGEAKIVS
;
A
#
# COMPACT_ATOMS: atom_id res chain seq x y z
N ARG A 1 6.02 13.37 1.63
CA ARG A 1 6.05 14.60 0.78
C ARG A 1 7.27 14.48 -0.13
N THR A 2 7.21 14.13 -1.42
CA THR A 2 6.42 14.72 -2.53
C THR A 2 5.96 13.63 -3.54
N ASN A 3 4.67 13.64 -3.88
CA ASN A 3 4.05 12.86 -4.96
C ASN A 3 4.39 13.47 -6.33
N LEU A 4 5.61 13.28 -6.82
CA LEU A 4 5.98 13.62 -8.20
C LEU A 4 6.56 12.38 -8.87
N PRO A 5 6.19 12.09 -10.14
CA PRO A 5 6.84 11.04 -10.92
C PRO A 5 8.35 11.30 -10.89
N HIS A 6 9.12 10.24 -10.65
CA HIS A 6 10.57 10.37 -10.58
C HIS A 6 11.08 11.02 -11.88
N PRO A 7 11.80 12.16 -11.80
CA PRO A 7 12.39 12.78 -12.99
C PRO A 7 13.28 11.77 -13.72
N PRO A 8 13.39 11.85 -15.07
CA PRO A 8 14.26 10.96 -15.86
C PRO A 8 15.68 10.86 -15.28
N LEU A 9 16.19 12.00 -14.80
CA LEU A 9 17.48 12.14 -14.13
C LEU A 9 17.66 11.22 -12.91
N ARG A 10 16.59 10.90 -12.18
CA ARG A 10 16.65 10.00 -11.02
C ARG A 10 16.74 8.53 -11.45
N ILE A 11 16.15 8.17 -12.60
CA ILE A 11 16.30 6.83 -13.18
C ILE A 11 17.72 6.68 -13.71
N GLU A 12 18.26 7.69 -14.39
CA GLU A 12 19.66 7.72 -14.86
C GLU A 12 20.65 7.54 -13.69
N GLN A 13 20.48 8.27 -12.59
CA GLN A 13 21.31 8.14 -11.39
C GLN A 13 21.20 6.76 -10.71
N ALA A 14 20.01 6.15 -10.73
CA ALA A 14 19.81 4.81 -10.19
C ALA A 14 20.40 3.73 -11.10
N MET A 15 20.39 3.94 -12.43
CA MET A 15 21.04 3.09 -13.43
C MET A 15 22.57 3.09 -13.27
N GLU A 16 23.18 4.25 -12.97
CA GLU A 16 24.61 4.34 -12.66
C GLU A 16 24.99 3.57 -11.38
N GLN A 17 24.09 3.54 -10.38
CA GLN A 17 24.35 2.87 -9.09
C GLN A 17 24.18 1.34 -9.15
N ILE A 18 23.27 0.81 -9.98
CA ILE A 18 23.07 -0.65 -10.11
C ILE A 18 24.19 -1.35 -10.89
N HIS A 19 25.10 -0.60 -11.53
CA HIS A 19 26.21 -1.12 -12.34
C HIS A 19 25.78 -2.25 -13.30
N TYR A 20 24.59 -2.12 -13.89
CA TYR A 20 24.04 -3.15 -14.75
C TYR A 20 24.73 -3.13 -16.11
N SER A 21 25.44 -4.22 -16.46
CA SER A 21 25.97 -4.41 -17.81
C SER A 21 24.83 -4.69 -18.79
N ILE A 22 24.56 -3.73 -19.66
CA ILE A 22 23.63 -3.88 -20.78
C ILE A 22 24.22 -4.92 -21.75
N ASP A 23 23.44 -5.94 -22.06
CA ASP A 23 23.83 -7.01 -22.98
C ASP A 23 23.28 -6.70 -24.38
N PRO A 24 24.11 -6.38 -25.39
CA PRO A 24 23.62 -6.01 -26.72
C PRO A 24 22.93 -7.15 -27.48
N PHE A 25 22.99 -8.39 -26.98
CA PHE A 25 22.39 -9.56 -27.62
C PHE A 25 21.03 -9.97 -27.00
N LYS A 26 20.62 -9.35 -25.90
CA LYS A 26 19.33 -9.62 -25.26
C LYS A 26 18.28 -8.59 -25.67
N ASP A 27 17.04 -9.03 -25.79
CA ASP A 27 15.92 -8.13 -26.06
C ASP A 27 15.75 -7.09 -24.94
N ALA A 28 15.42 -5.85 -25.33
CA ALA A 28 15.25 -4.73 -24.41
C ALA A 28 14.18 -5.01 -23.35
N GLU A 29 13.15 -5.78 -23.70
CA GLU A 29 12.05 -6.12 -22.80
C GLU A 29 12.45 -7.14 -21.72
N GLU A 30 13.37 -8.05 -22.03
CA GLU A 30 13.94 -8.97 -21.04
C GLU A 30 14.89 -8.25 -20.08
N GLN A 31 15.77 -7.41 -20.64
CA GLN A 31 16.69 -6.60 -19.83
C GLN A 31 15.95 -5.62 -18.93
N ALA A 32 14.83 -5.06 -19.41
CA ALA A 32 13.99 -4.17 -18.59
C ALA A 32 13.49 -4.87 -17.32
N LYS A 33 13.10 -6.15 -17.38
CA LYS A 33 12.63 -6.90 -16.20
C LYS A 33 13.74 -7.07 -15.16
N ASP A 34 14.95 -7.38 -15.59
CA ASP A 34 16.12 -7.55 -14.72
C ASP A 34 16.56 -6.21 -14.11
N ILE A 35 16.57 -5.15 -14.92
CA ILE A 35 16.85 -3.78 -14.49
C ILE A 35 15.83 -3.31 -13.45
N ILE A 36 14.53 -3.54 -13.68
CA ILE A 36 13.47 -3.19 -12.72
C ILE A 36 13.70 -3.88 -11.36
N LYS A 37 14.15 -5.13 -11.37
CA LYS A 37 14.45 -5.88 -10.14
C LYS A 37 15.65 -5.30 -9.39
N LEU A 38 16.70 -4.89 -10.11
CA LEU A 38 17.88 -4.26 -9.51
C LEU A 38 17.60 -2.83 -9.04
N LEU A 39 16.84 -2.05 -9.81
CA LEU A 39 16.40 -0.72 -9.42
C LEU A 39 15.61 -0.74 -8.11
N ARG A 40 14.81 -1.78 -7.82
CA ARG A 40 14.15 -1.94 -6.51
C ARG A 40 15.10 -2.01 -5.30
N SER A 41 16.35 -2.40 -5.50
CA SER A 41 17.36 -2.48 -4.43
C SER A 41 18.03 -1.12 -4.14
N VAL A 42 18.10 -0.25 -5.15
CA VAL A 42 18.78 1.06 -5.09
C VAL A 42 17.79 2.21 -4.91
N LEU A 43 16.63 2.13 -5.57
CA LEU A 43 15.46 2.93 -5.29
C LEU A 43 14.60 2.15 -4.30
N PRO A 44 14.67 2.44 -2.99
CA PRO A 44 13.59 2.04 -2.12
C PRO A 44 12.37 2.78 -2.65
N LEU A 45 11.50 2.07 -3.39
CA LEU A 45 10.09 2.36 -3.39
C LEU A 45 9.70 2.24 -1.91
N LYS A 46 9.89 3.31 -1.15
CA LYS A 46 9.37 3.43 0.20
C LYS A 46 7.87 3.38 -0.01
N THR A 47 7.31 2.17 0.00
CA THR A 47 5.91 1.96 0.32
C THR A 47 5.81 2.43 1.76
N GLU A 48 5.64 3.75 1.93
CA GLU A 48 5.37 4.38 3.20
C GLU A 48 4.15 3.64 3.73
N GLN A 49 4.38 2.80 4.74
CA GLN A 49 3.32 2.02 5.36
C GLN A 49 2.61 2.95 6.32
N LEU A 50 1.29 3.04 6.16
CA LEU A 50 0.42 3.80 7.06
C LEU A 50 -0.20 2.83 8.05
N LEU A 51 -0.30 3.28 9.30
CA LEU A 51 -1.14 2.64 10.29
C LEU A 51 -2.50 3.33 10.28
N VAL A 52 -3.56 2.57 9.98
CA VAL A 52 -4.93 3.07 9.88
C VAL A 52 -5.76 2.43 10.98
N ALA A 53 -6.31 3.25 11.87
CA ALA A 53 -7.31 2.84 12.83
C ALA A 53 -8.70 2.91 12.19
N VAL A 54 -9.44 1.80 12.27
CA VAL A 54 -10.80 1.68 11.73
C VAL A 54 -11.77 1.35 12.85
N LYS A 55 -12.98 1.90 12.75
CA LYS A 55 -14.09 1.57 13.63
C LYS A 55 -15.32 1.29 12.76
N ILE A 56 -15.88 0.10 12.91
CA ILE A 56 -17.00 -0.38 12.10
C ILE A 56 -18.14 -0.80 13.04
N PRO A 57 -19.38 -0.32 12.82
CA PRO A 57 -20.56 -0.76 13.57
C PRO A 57 -20.85 -2.27 13.40
N PRO A 58 -21.52 -2.91 14.38
CA PRO A 58 -21.84 -4.33 14.36
C PRO A 58 -22.53 -4.80 13.08
N GLU A 59 -23.45 -3.99 12.54
CA GLU A 59 -24.22 -4.29 11.33
C GLU A 59 -23.35 -4.63 10.11
N TYR A 60 -22.15 -4.05 10.04
CA TYR A 60 -21.24 -4.18 8.89
C TYR A 60 -19.92 -4.88 9.24
N ALA A 61 -19.65 -5.14 10.52
CA ALA A 61 -18.37 -5.62 11.01
C ALA A 61 -17.94 -6.95 10.35
N ALA A 62 -18.84 -7.94 10.29
CA ALA A 62 -18.53 -9.24 9.68
C ALA A 62 -18.22 -9.15 8.17
N LYS A 63 -18.95 -8.29 7.44
CA LYS A 63 -18.75 -8.09 6.00
C LYS A 63 -17.47 -7.29 5.72
N ALA A 64 -17.23 -6.24 6.50
CA ALA A 64 -16.07 -5.37 6.35
C ALA A 64 -14.77 -6.06 6.77
N TYR A 65 -14.81 -6.98 7.74
CA TYR A 65 -13.64 -7.74 8.22
C TYR A 65 -12.84 -8.39 7.08
N GLY A 66 -13.52 -9.15 6.21
CA GLY A 66 -12.88 -9.82 5.09
C GLY A 66 -12.25 -8.85 4.09
N THR A 67 -12.92 -7.73 3.82
CA THR A 67 -12.40 -6.69 2.94
C THR A 67 -11.18 -6.00 3.55
N VAL A 68 -11.27 -5.59 4.81
CA VAL A 68 -10.18 -4.91 5.54
C VAL A 68 -8.90 -5.76 5.55
N LYS A 69 -9.04 -7.07 5.77
CA LYS A 69 -7.93 -8.04 5.71
C LYS A 69 -7.29 -8.15 4.31
N GLY A 70 -8.03 -7.84 3.24
CA GLY A 70 -7.52 -7.84 1.87
C GLY A 70 -6.67 -6.61 1.51
N PHE A 71 -6.83 -5.49 2.22
CA PHE A 71 -6.10 -4.24 1.95
C PHE A 71 -4.77 -4.11 2.71
N GLY A 72 -4.56 -4.92 3.75
CA GLY A 72 -3.35 -4.83 4.56
C GLY A 72 -3.29 -5.86 5.68
N THR A 73 -2.30 -5.68 6.57
CA THR A 73 -2.08 -6.57 7.72
C THR A 73 -2.69 -5.98 8.96
N ILE A 74 -3.61 -6.71 9.61
CA ILE A 74 -4.19 -6.29 10.89
C ILE A 74 -3.13 -6.45 11.99
N LYS A 75 -2.74 -5.35 12.63
CA LYS A 75 -1.80 -5.33 13.75
C LYS A 75 -2.49 -5.53 15.09
N ARG A 76 -3.68 -4.98 15.21
CA ARG A 76 -4.50 -5.04 16.42
C ARG A 76 -5.95 -5.04 16.02
N GLU A 77 -6.75 -5.86 16.69
CA GLU A 77 -8.20 -5.83 16.56
C GLU A 77 -8.86 -6.04 17.92
N GLU A 78 -10.06 -5.47 18.06
CA GLU A 78 -10.85 -5.52 19.27
C GLU A 78 -12.34 -5.53 18.89
N TRP A 79 -13.03 -6.57 19.35
CA TRP A 79 -14.49 -6.65 19.30
C TRP A 79 -15.03 -6.10 20.61
N ARG A 80 -15.80 -5.03 20.53
CA ARG A 80 -16.40 -4.40 21.71
C ARG A 80 -17.68 -5.11 22.10
N ALA A 81 -18.06 -4.94 23.38
CA ALA A 81 -19.29 -5.53 23.92
C ALA A 81 -20.58 -5.00 23.25
N ASP A 82 -20.52 -3.83 22.60
CA ASP A 82 -21.60 -3.28 21.77
C ASP A 82 -21.68 -3.92 20.37
N GLY A 83 -20.82 -4.91 20.08
CA GLY A 83 -20.71 -5.58 18.79
C GLY A 83 -19.93 -4.78 17.74
N SER A 84 -19.48 -3.55 18.05
CA SER A 84 -18.62 -2.79 17.14
C SER A 84 -17.22 -3.41 17.06
N TRP A 85 -16.61 -3.28 15.90
CA TRP A 85 -15.27 -3.79 15.64
C TRP A 85 -14.31 -2.64 15.42
N GLN A 86 -13.16 -2.71 16.09
CA GLN A 86 -12.07 -1.75 15.95
C GLN A 86 -10.80 -2.47 15.55
N ALA A 87 -10.06 -1.93 14.60
CA ALA A 87 -8.80 -2.53 14.18
C ALA A 87 -7.77 -1.47 13.79
N THR A 88 -6.49 -1.81 13.93
CA THR A 88 -5.37 -1.06 13.37
C THR A 88 -4.76 -1.90 12.26
N ILE A 89 -4.79 -1.39 11.04
CA ILE A 89 -4.27 -2.06 9.84
C ILE A 89 -3.04 -1.32 9.35
N GLU A 90 -2.00 -2.08 9.04
CA GLU A 90 -0.83 -1.60 8.31
C GLU A 90 -1.05 -1.84 6.82
N MET A 91 -1.01 -0.77 6.02
CA MET A 91 -1.17 -0.84 4.57
C MET A 91 -0.25 0.16 3.85
N PRO A 92 0.12 -0.07 2.59
CA PRO A 92 0.82 0.92 1.78
C PRO A 92 -0.01 2.20 1.61
N ALA A 93 0.62 3.38 1.70
CA ALA A 93 -0.06 4.67 1.57
C ALA A 93 -0.90 4.82 0.29
N GLY A 94 -0.44 4.22 -0.82
CA GLY A 94 -1.18 4.22 -2.10
C GLY A 94 -2.51 3.45 -2.07
N LEU A 95 -2.72 2.55 -1.09
CA LEU A 95 -3.98 1.81 -0.94
C LEU A 95 -5.00 2.51 -0.04
N PHE A 96 -4.62 3.58 0.68
CA PHE A 96 -5.50 4.25 1.62
C PHE A 96 -6.74 4.88 0.96
N GLY A 97 -6.59 5.47 -0.22
CA GLY A 97 -7.71 6.04 -1.00
C GLY A 97 -8.73 4.96 -1.39
N PRO A 98 -8.33 3.92 -2.14
CA PRO A 98 -9.20 2.79 -2.48
C PRO A 98 -9.81 2.09 -1.26
N PHE A 99 -9.06 2.01 -0.15
CA PHE A 99 -9.55 1.47 1.11
C PHE A 99 -10.71 2.29 1.68
N LEU A 100 -10.57 3.62 1.72
CA LEU A 100 -11.62 4.54 2.19
C LEU A 100 -12.90 4.43 1.37
N GLU A 101 -12.78 4.41 0.05
CA GLU A 101 -13.92 4.24 -0.86
C GLU A 101 -14.62 2.92 -0.60
N LYS A 102 -13.87 1.81 -0.49
CA LYS A 102 -14.45 0.49 -0.28
C LYS A 102 -15.08 0.34 1.11
N LEU A 103 -14.46 0.92 2.13
CA LEU A 103 -15.02 0.96 3.47
C LEU A 103 -16.34 1.75 3.49
N GLY A 104 -16.39 2.89 2.80
CA GLY A 104 -17.61 3.69 2.66
C GLY A 104 -18.73 2.93 1.96
N GLU A 105 -18.42 2.22 0.87
CA GLU A 105 -19.39 1.39 0.12
C GLU A 105 -19.99 0.27 1.00
N ILE A 106 -19.15 -0.43 1.77
CA ILE A 106 -19.58 -1.57 2.59
C ILE A 106 -20.38 -1.12 3.81
N THR A 107 -19.95 -0.04 4.45
CA THR A 107 -20.54 0.48 5.69
C THR A 107 -21.63 1.52 5.46
N LYS A 108 -21.96 1.82 4.19
CA LYS A 108 -22.84 2.93 3.78
C LYS A 108 -22.45 4.27 4.44
N GLY A 109 -21.15 4.51 4.61
CA GLY A 109 -20.60 5.69 5.27
C GLY A 109 -20.60 5.66 6.80
N SER A 110 -21.01 4.56 7.44
CA SER A 110 -21.04 4.44 8.91
C SER A 110 -19.69 4.02 9.52
N GLY A 111 -18.73 3.59 8.70
CA GLY A 111 -17.39 3.21 9.13
C GLY A 111 -16.45 4.43 9.23
N GLU A 112 -15.69 4.51 10.31
CA GLU A 112 -14.66 5.53 10.48
C GLU A 112 -13.27 4.95 10.21
N ALA A 113 -12.43 5.69 9.47
CA ALA A 113 -11.01 5.39 9.28
C ALA A 113 -10.16 6.61 9.60
N LYS A 114 -9.10 6.44 10.37
CA LYS A 114 -8.16 7.49 10.78
C LYS A 114 -6.73 7.02 10.62
N ILE A 115 -5.88 7.84 10.03
CA ILE A 115 -4.44 7.60 9.98
C ILE A 115 -3.87 7.85 11.38
N VAL A 116 -3.09 6.90 11.89
CA VAL A 116 -2.43 6.94 13.20
C VAL A 116 -0.97 7.37 13.05
N SER A 117 -0.30 6.94 11.98
CA SER A 117 1.07 7.33 11.62
C SER A 117 1.32 7.15 10.13
#